data_AF-A0A1S1Q863-F1
#
_entry.id   AF-A0A1S1Q863-F1
#
_cell.length_a   1.000
_cell.length_b   1.000
_cell.length_c   1.000
_cell.angle_alpha   90.00
_cell.angle_beta   90.00
_cell.angle_gamma   90.00
#
_symmetry.space_group_name_H-M   'P 1'
#
loop_
_entity.id
_entity.type
_entity.pdbx_description
1 polymer ?
#
loop_
_entity_poly.entity_id
_entity_poly.type
_entity_poly.pdbx_seq_one_letter_code
_entity_poly.pdbx_strand_id
1 'polypeptide(L)'
;MKAVLSSLLLTAGLILVPAGAASAAPPDCAAATPGGPVQVTPGCVDPLYADPVVDSEQDLSTPVTHRRVSGHFDGTGVKFTIYLPPARQWQGRFFQYTYPISTENALDRAVAFGAASGAYTLQTSGTGGYRHAAAAAKFAETAAAAYYRSGSRRIYGYLYGPSGGSFQTVGAIENTTGVWEGAVPVVLGVPTSIPINFFVRAQARMVLRDVADQIADAVRPGGSGNPYTGLTPVQAAMLHETTSLGVPLKAWADPDYVLGLSAPDGLLGFGAVIKQLDPTYADDFWSKPGYLGTEQSALGDIVRAELARTGDRWAVALPSYYRHQVPPAGEGYDVFDSLRGRYPQRPLLVGPAIATSVAGGGTYTGRINGKVIVVDNLVDSDAYPWHADWYARRVQSPGDFRLYYNDNADHLEGPVTGAKASRIVSYDPIVEQALRDLAAWAERGVRPPQSTRYTVTGGQVRVPSTAAQRRGIQPVVDLTVRGRDRVDVNAGEKVDFRAQVATPPGAGRIVSAGWDVTGSGTFTPATPGFTASHRFTEPGTYYVSLKVAASRSGHAESFAMVENLDRVRVVVHPR
;
A
#
# COMPACT_ATOMS: atom_id res chain seq x y z
N MET A 1 9.04 -59.01 85.38
CA MET A 1 9.73 -57.82 84.84
C MET A 1 8.70 -56.95 84.11
N LYS A 2 8.50 -55.74 84.65
CA LYS A 2 7.89 -54.49 84.13
C LYS A 2 6.87 -54.49 82.96
N ALA A 3 5.61 -54.25 83.35
CA ALA A 3 4.65 -53.20 82.98
C ALA A 3 4.11 -53.02 81.53
N VAL A 4 2.78 -53.10 81.46
CA VAL A 4 1.83 -52.70 80.39
C VAL A 4 1.39 -51.25 80.60
N LEU A 5 1.21 -50.46 79.54
CA LEU A 5 0.31 -49.28 79.52
C LEU A 5 -0.14 -48.94 78.08
N SER A 6 -1.47 -48.85 77.90
CA SER A 6 -2.17 -48.44 76.67
C SER A 6 -2.39 -46.93 76.64
N SER A 7 -2.41 -46.33 75.44
CA SER A 7 -2.90 -44.95 75.21
C SER A 7 -3.61 -44.82 73.85
N LEU A 8 -4.85 -44.31 73.90
CA LEU A 8 -5.74 -43.92 72.79
C LEU A 8 -5.16 -42.78 71.93
N LEU A 9 -5.49 -42.76 70.64
CA LEU A 9 -5.30 -41.60 69.74
C LEU A 9 -6.60 -41.23 69.03
N LEU A 10 -6.99 -39.96 69.19
CA LEU A 10 -8.10 -39.25 68.54
C LEU A 10 -7.89 -39.14 67.02
N THR A 11 -8.93 -39.42 66.22
CA THR A 11 -8.99 -39.07 64.79
C THR A 11 -9.74 -37.76 64.59
N ALA A 12 -9.04 -36.72 64.13
CA ALA A 12 -9.62 -35.48 63.62
C ALA A 12 -9.96 -35.64 62.13
N GLY A 13 -11.20 -35.34 61.74
CA GLY A 13 -11.66 -35.38 60.35
C GLY A 13 -11.16 -34.17 59.56
N LEU A 14 -10.50 -34.43 58.41
CA LEU A 14 -10.18 -33.40 57.42
C LEU A 14 -11.41 -33.17 56.51
N ILE A 15 -11.83 -31.91 56.40
CA ILE A 15 -12.74 -31.45 55.35
C ILE A 15 -11.92 -31.27 54.07
N LEU A 16 -12.18 -32.09 53.05
CA LEU A 16 -11.63 -31.95 51.70
C LEU A 16 -12.40 -30.84 50.97
N VAL A 17 -11.73 -29.72 50.70
CA VAL A 17 -12.17 -28.72 49.73
C VAL A 17 -11.82 -29.26 48.33
N PRO A 18 -12.75 -29.30 47.35
CA PRO A 18 -12.43 -29.79 46.03
C PRO A 18 -11.47 -28.82 45.34
N ALA A 19 -10.34 -29.34 44.86
CA ALA A 19 -9.43 -28.62 44.00
C ALA A 19 -10.17 -28.19 42.73
N GLY A 20 -10.28 -26.88 42.50
CA GLY A 20 -10.75 -26.34 41.23
C GLY A 20 -9.84 -26.85 40.11
N ALA A 21 -10.45 -27.28 39.00
CA ALA A 21 -9.71 -27.73 37.82
C ALA A 21 -8.72 -26.63 37.39
N ALA A 22 -7.43 -26.95 37.41
CA ALA A 22 -6.40 -26.10 36.82
C ALA A 22 -6.71 -25.97 35.32
N SER A 23 -6.95 -24.75 34.84
CA SER A 23 -7.06 -24.48 33.41
C SER A 23 -5.76 -24.93 32.74
N ALA A 24 -5.85 -25.81 31.74
CA ALA A 24 -4.69 -26.18 30.94
C ALA A 24 -4.06 -24.93 30.31
N ALA A 25 -2.73 -24.91 30.21
CA ALA A 25 -2.03 -23.84 29.52
C ALA A 25 -2.53 -23.73 28.06
N PRO A 26 -2.64 -22.52 27.50
CA PRO A 26 -3.09 -22.38 26.11
C PRO A 26 -2.09 -23.06 25.16
N PRO A 27 -2.55 -23.68 24.06
CA PRO A 27 -1.67 -24.36 23.12
C PRO A 27 -0.83 -23.38 22.31
N ASP A 28 0.29 -23.86 21.77
CA ASP A 28 1.12 -23.07 20.85
C ASP A 28 0.40 -22.85 19.51
N CYS A 29 0.60 -21.67 18.91
CA CYS A 29 0.21 -21.41 17.54
C CYS A 29 1.13 -22.22 16.59
N ALA A 30 0.54 -22.91 15.62
CA ALA A 30 1.26 -23.84 14.75
C ALA A 30 0.85 -23.70 13.29
N ALA A 31 1.76 -24.06 12.38
CA ALA A 31 1.44 -24.21 10.96
C ALA A 31 0.76 -25.56 10.72
N ALA A 32 -0.18 -25.60 9.77
CA ALA A 32 -0.85 -26.85 9.39
C ALA A 32 0.08 -27.83 8.66
N THR A 33 1.12 -27.32 8.01
CA THR A 33 2.14 -28.09 7.30
C THR A 33 3.53 -27.55 7.61
N PRO A 34 4.59 -28.39 7.59
CA PRO A 34 5.96 -27.92 7.75
C PRO A 34 6.29 -26.80 6.75
N GLY A 35 6.86 -25.70 7.24
CA GLY A 35 7.20 -24.52 6.41
C GLY A 35 6.00 -23.68 5.94
N GLY A 36 4.78 -24.04 6.33
CA GLY A 36 3.57 -23.27 6.01
C GLY A 36 3.37 -22.06 6.94
N PRO A 37 2.40 -21.18 6.62
CA PRO A 37 2.04 -20.06 7.48
C PRO A 37 1.48 -20.54 8.82
N VAL A 38 1.98 -19.96 9.92
CA VAL A 38 1.51 -20.26 11.27
C VAL A 38 0.09 -19.74 11.44
N GLN A 39 -0.83 -20.62 11.85
CA GLN A 39 -2.21 -20.23 12.09
C GLN A 39 -2.35 -19.63 13.48
N VAL A 40 -2.84 -18.39 13.57
CA VAL A 40 -2.99 -17.67 14.85
C VAL A 40 -4.47 -17.49 15.17
N THR A 41 -4.87 -17.88 16.38
CA THR A 41 -6.24 -17.78 16.89
C THR A 41 -6.23 -17.05 18.24
N PRO A 42 -7.40 -16.67 18.80
CA PRO A 42 -7.44 -16.03 20.11
C PRO A 42 -6.92 -16.95 21.22
N GLY A 43 -7.10 -18.27 21.06
CA GLY A 43 -6.77 -19.27 22.06
C GLY A 43 -5.34 -19.79 22.08
N CYS A 44 -4.51 -19.57 21.05
CA CYS A 44 -3.13 -20.08 21.01
C CYS A 44 -2.09 -19.03 21.40
N VAL A 45 -0.91 -19.41 21.90
CA VAL A 45 0.20 -18.48 22.14
C VAL A 45 1.28 -18.68 21.08
N ASP A 46 1.81 -17.60 20.53
CA ASP A 46 2.95 -17.73 19.61
C ASP A 46 4.22 -18.00 20.43
N PRO A 47 4.93 -19.12 20.23
CA PRO A 47 6.06 -19.50 21.08
C PRO A 47 7.26 -18.54 20.97
N LEU A 48 7.35 -17.75 19.91
CA LEU A 48 8.41 -16.74 19.77
C LEU A 48 8.05 -15.43 20.48
N TYR A 49 6.76 -15.16 20.68
CA TYR A 49 6.26 -13.88 21.20
C TYR A 49 5.36 -14.11 22.43
N ALA A 50 5.69 -15.11 23.24
CA ALA A 50 4.88 -15.55 24.38
C ALA A 50 5.00 -14.63 25.60
N ASP A 51 6.12 -13.90 25.72
CA ASP A 51 6.50 -13.16 26.92
C ASP A 51 6.57 -11.64 26.66
N PRO A 52 5.42 -10.94 26.55
CA PRO A 52 5.40 -9.48 26.44
C PRO A 52 5.76 -8.82 27.78
N VAL A 53 6.67 -7.84 27.73
CA VAL A 53 7.12 -7.02 28.86
C VAL A 53 6.75 -5.57 28.60
N VAL A 54 6.15 -4.91 29.59
CA VAL A 54 5.91 -3.46 29.55
C VAL A 54 7.15 -2.74 30.05
N ASP A 55 7.71 -1.89 29.21
CA ASP A 55 8.92 -1.11 29.53
C ASP A 55 8.58 0.24 30.18
N SER A 56 7.54 0.92 29.68
CA SER A 56 7.15 2.22 30.21
C SER A 56 5.70 2.56 29.94
N GLU A 57 5.12 3.35 30.85
CA GLU A 57 3.77 3.92 30.72
C GLU A 57 3.80 5.43 30.99
N GLN A 58 3.27 6.23 30.06
CA GLN A 58 3.34 7.69 30.13
C GLN A 58 2.03 8.33 29.66
N ASP A 59 1.53 9.33 30.39
CA ASP A 59 0.47 10.21 29.88
C ASP A 59 1.09 11.30 29.01
N LEU A 60 0.57 11.46 27.79
CA LEU A 60 1.00 12.48 26.86
C LEU A 60 -0.21 13.29 26.38
N SER A 61 0.02 14.56 26.03
CA SER A 61 -0.99 15.47 25.47
C SER A 61 -0.85 15.69 23.96
N THR A 62 0.29 15.33 23.38
CA THR A 62 0.64 15.48 21.95
C THR A 62 0.84 14.09 21.35
N PRO A 63 0.30 13.80 20.14
CA PRO A 63 -0.48 14.68 19.26
C PRO A 63 -1.93 14.91 19.73
N VAL A 64 -2.42 14.05 20.61
CA VAL A 64 -3.68 14.15 21.34
C VAL A 64 -3.47 13.60 22.75
N THR A 65 -4.38 13.86 23.69
CA THR A 65 -4.31 13.19 25.00
C THR A 65 -4.38 11.68 24.82
N HIS A 66 -3.40 10.95 25.37
CA HIS A 66 -3.37 9.48 25.37
C HIS A 66 -2.41 8.95 26.44
N ARG A 67 -2.60 7.68 26.83
CA ARG A 67 -1.60 6.88 27.55
C ARG A 67 -0.74 6.13 26.52
N ARG A 68 0.56 6.37 26.52
CA ARG A 68 1.55 5.61 25.76
C ARG A 68 2.10 4.47 26.62
N VAL A 69 1.96 3.24 26.16
CA VAL A 69 2.53 2.03 26.78
C VAL A 69 3.53 1.45 25.79
N SER A 70 4.82 1.47 26.12
CA SER A 70 5.87 0.84 25.31
C SER A 70 6.31 -0.48 25.94
N GLY A 71 6.71 -1.43 25.11
CA GLY A 71 7.19 -2.73 25.58
C GLY A 71 7.93 -3.51 24.51
N HIS A 72 8.31 -4.74 24.86
CA HIS A 72 8.97 -5.68 23.97
C HIS A 72 8.53 -7.12 24.27
N PHE A 73 8.83 -8.04 23.37
CA PHE A 73 8.75 -9.47 23.65
C PHE A 73 10.11 -9.97 24.11
N ASP A 74 10.21 -10.47 25.34
CA ASP A 74 11.46 -10.94 25.92
C ASP A 74 12.07 -12.07 25.10
N GLY A 75 13.40 -12.14 25.07
CA GLY A 75 14.13 -13.06 24.20
C GLY A 75 14.04 -12.76 22.70
N THR A 76 13.37 -11.67 22.31
CA THR A 76 13.29 -11.20 20.91
C THR A 76 13.83 -9.78 20.75
N GLY A 77 14.01 -9.36 19.49
CA GLY A 77 14.27 -7.96 19.15
C GLY A 77 13.01 -7.13 18.85
N VAL A 78 11.81 -7.69 19.04
CA VAL A 78 10.56 -7.04 18.64
C VAL A 78 10.00 -6.19 19.78
N LYS A 79 9.70 -4.93 19.45
CA LYS A 79 9.08 -3.95 20.33
C LYS A 79 7.65 -3.64 19.90
N PHE A 80 6.85 -3.12 20.83
CA PHE A 80 5.51 -2.62 20.57
C PHE A 80 5.23 -1.32 21.32
N THR A 81 4.33 -0.51 20.79
CA THR A 81 3.77 0.65 21.50
C THR A 81 2.26 0.72 21.31
N ILE A 82 1.54 0.93 22.41
CA ILE A 82 0.09 1.10 22.48
C ILE A 82 -0.21 2.55 22.86
N TYR A 83 -1.10 3.20 22.12
CA TYR A 83 -1.53 4.57 22.33
C TYR A 83 -3.02 4.60 22.67
N LEU A 84 -3.34 4.63 23.96
CA LEU A 84 -4.70 4.50 24.50
C LEU A 84 -5.31 5.90 24.71
N PRO A 85 -6.29 6.35 23.89
CA PRO A 85 -6.98 7.62 24.13
C PRO A 85 -7.81 7.57 25.43
N PRO A 86 -8.28 8.72 25.96
CA PRO A 86 -9.16 8.77 27.12
C PRO A 86 -10.38 7.85 26.97
N ALA A 87 -10.80 7.22 28.07
CA ALA A 87 -11.91 6.25 28.08
C ALA A 87 -13.19 6.77 27.42
N ARG A 88 -13.51 8.06 27.57
CA ARG A 88 -14.68 8.71 26.95
C ARG A 88 -14.65 8.76 25.42
N GLN A 89 -13.47 8.64 24.81
CA GLN A 89 -13.30 8.63 23.36
C GLN A 89 -13.24 7.22 22.78
N TRP A 90 -12.80 6.23 23.58
CA TRP A 90 -12.64 4.86 23.11
C TRP A 90 -13.99 4.16 22.91
N GLN A 91 -14.15 3.51 21.75
CA GLN A 91 -15.39 2.83 21.34
C GLN A 91 -15.25 1.30 21.32
N GLY A 92 -14.17 0.75 21.87
CA GLY A 92 -13.96 -0.71 21.91
C GLY A 92 -13.23 -1.25 20.70
N ARG A 93 -12.33 -0.48 20.08
CA ARG A 93 -11.58 -0.91 18.88
C ARG A 93 -10.13 -0.44 18.88
N PHE A 94 -9.33 -0.97 17.96
CA PHE A 94 -7.98 -0.51 17.66
C PHE A 94 -7.62 -0.57 16.18
N PHE A 95 -6.66 0.28 15.79
CA PHE A 95 -6.00 0.24 14.50
C PHE A 95 -4.54 -0.13 14.67
N GLN A 96 -4.05 -1.05 13.84
CA GLN A 96 -2.68 -1.51 13.86
C GLN A 96 -2.02 -1.32 12.50
N TYR A 97 -0.95 -0.52 12.48
CA TYR A 97 -0.10 -0.37 11.30
C TYR A 97 0.94 -1.48 11.26
N THR A 98 1.25 -1.99 10.08
CA THR A 98 2.33 -2.95 9.87
C THR A 98 3.19 -2.59 8.66
N TYR A 99 4.50 -2.69 8.82
CA TYR A 99 5.46 -2.57 7.72
C TYR A 99 6.76 -3.32 8.09
N PRO A 100 7.46 -3.98 7.14
CA PRO A 100 8.59 -4.86 7.48
C PRO A 100 9.78 -4.17 8.13
N ILE A 101 9.93 -2.85 7.92
CA ILE A 101 11.06 -2.05 8.42
C ILE A 101 10.61 -0.85 9.26
N SER A 102 9.35 -0.83 9.74
CA SER A 102 8.90 0.23 10.65
C SER A 102 9.57 0.11 12.02
N THR A 103 9.60 1.18 12.78
CA THR A 103 9.83 1.11 14.23
C THR A 103 8.50 0.79 14.94
N GLU A 104 8.55 0.58 16.24
CA GLU A 104 7.36 0.44 17.10
C GLU A 104 6.59 1.75 17.32
N ASN A 105 7.11 2.88 16.85
CA ASN A 105 6.54 4.20 17.11
C ASN A 105 5.61 4.62 15.98
N ALA A 106 4.33 4.81 16.31
CA ALA A 106 3.33 5.30 15.38
C ALA A 106 3.53 6.79 15.08
N LEU A 107 3.21 7.19 13.85
CA LEU A 107 3.19 8.60 13.47
C LEU A 107 2.10 9.35 14.24
N ASP A 108 2.33 10.64 14.50
CA ASP A 108 1.36 11.50 15.20
C ASP A 108 -0.03 11.49 14.54
N ARG A 109 -0.06 11.49 13.20
CA ARG A 109 -1.30 11.42 12.43
C ARG A 109 -2.08 10.13 12.71
N ALA A 110 -1.39 8.99 12.83
CA ALA A 110 -2.03 7.69 13.10
C ALA A 110 -2.62 7.65 14.51
N VAL A 111 -1.88 8.14 15.52
CA VAL A 111 -2.36 8.24 16.91
C VAL A 111 -3.60 9.13 17.00
N ALA A 112 -3.54 10.31 16.37
CA ALA A 112 -4.66 11.25 16.35
C ALA A 112 -5.87 10.72 15.57
N PHE A 113 -5.66 10.05 14.43
CA PHE A 113 -6.71 9.39 13.66
C PHE A 113 -7.40 8.28 14.47
N GLY A 114 -6.61 7.45 15.18
CA GLY A 114 -7.12 6.41 16.05
C GLY A 114 -8.07 6.99 17.10
N ALA A 115 -7.59 7.97 17.87
CA ALA A 115 -8.39 8.64 18.89
C ALA A 115 -9.67 9.28 18.30
N ALA A 116 -9.56 9.99 17.18
CA ALA A 116 -10.69 10.62 16.49
C ALA A 116 -11.72 9.61 15.94
N SER A 117 -11.30 8.36 15.75
CA SER A 117 -12.13 7.26 15.25
C SER A 117 -12.55 6.28 16.37
N GLY A 118 -12.32 6.65 17.63
CA GLY A 118 -12.68 5.89 18.82
C GLY A 118 -11.83 4.63 19.04
N ALA A 119 -10.61 4.62 18.51
CA ALA A 119 -9.68 3.51 18.55
C ALA A 119 -8.44 3.84 19.39
N TYR A 120 -7.85 2.87 20.07
CA TYR A 120 -6.43 2.97 20.41
C TYR A 120 -5.59 2.63 19.18
N THR A 121 -4.35 3.12 19.15
CA THR A 121 -3.39 2.79 18.08
C THR A 121 -2.36 1.80 18.61
N LEU A 122 -1.99 0.81 17.79
CA LEU A 122 -0.95 -0.16 18.10
C LEU A 122 0.06 -0.18 16.94
N GLN A 123 1.35 -0.24 17.27
CA GLN A 123 2.39 -0.51 16.27
C GLN A 123 3.51 -1.36 16.87
N THR A 124 4.09 -2.21 16.04
CA THR A 124 5.23 -3.05 16.37
C THR A 124 6.44 -2.67 15.53
N SER A 125 7.65 -2.89 16.05
CA SER A 125 8.85 -2.83 15.22
C SER A 125 8.75 -3.89 14.13
N GLY A 126 9.15 -3.54 12.92
CA GLY A 126 9.03 -4.36 11.73
C GLY A 126 9.90 -5.60 11.78
N THR A 127 9.31 -6.71 11.36
CA THR A 127 9.99 -7.96 10.99
C THR A 127 9.14 -8.68 9.94
N GLY A 128 9.65 -9.75 9.32
CA GLY A 128 8.89 -10.51 8.33
C GLY A 128 7.61 -11.15 8.92
N GLY A 129 6.56 -11.21 8.11
CA GLY A 129 5.29 -11.86 8.45
C GLY A 129 4.40 -11.07 9.41
N TYR A 130 3.43 -11.76 10.02
CA TYR A 130 2.35 -11.16 10.81
C TYR A 130 2.28 -11.65 12.27
N ARG A 131 3.05 -12.68 12.61
CA ARG A 131 3.00 -13.34 13.93
C ARG A 131 3.27 -12.37 15.09
N HIS A 132 4.29 -11.54 14.95
CA HIS A 132 4.65 -10.52 15.93
C HIS A 132 3.55 -9.47 16.13
N ALA A 133 2.94 -9.01 15.04
CA ALA A 133 1.82 -8.09 15.06
C ALA A 133 0.59 -8.72 15.74
N ALA A 134 0.32 -10.00 15.47
CA ALA A 134 -0.79 -10.73 16.08
C ALA A 134 -0.60 -10.94 17.59
N ALA A 135 0.61 -11.30 18.03
CA ALA A 135 0.93 -11.40 19.45
C ALA A 135 0.75 -10.05 20.17
N ALA A 136 1.21 -8.95 19.55
CA ALA A 136 1.05 -7.62 20.10
C ALA A 136 -0.42 -7.16 20.15
N ALA A 137 -1.23 -7.53 19.16
CA ALA A 137 -2.66 -7.25 19.16
C ALA A 137 -3.35 -7.90 20.37
N LYS A 138 -3.10 -9.20 20.58
CA LYS A 138 -3.66 -9.96 21.70
C LYS A 138 -3.23 -9.41 23.06
N PHE A 139 -1.95 -9.05 23.19
CA PHE A 139 -1.45 -8.40 24.41
C PHE A 139 -2.08 -7.02 24.62
N ALA A 140 -2.19 -6.22 23.55
CA ALA A 140 -2.77 -4.88 23.62
C ALA A 140 -4.25 -4.89 24.02
N GLU A 141 -5.03 -5.90 23.61
CA GLU A 141 -6.40 -6.09 24.10
C GLU A 141 -6.46 -6.28 25.61
N THR A 142 -5.52 -7.05 26.18
CA THR A 142 -5.42 -7.27 27.63
C THR A 142 -5.04 -5.98 28.36
N ALA A 143 -4.03 -5.25 27.86
CA ALA A 143 -3.61 -3.97 28.42
C ALA A 143 -4.74 -2.91 28.33
N ALA A 144 -5.43 -2.84 27.19
CA ALA A 144 -6.56 -1.93 26.98
C ALA A 144 -7.74 -2.29 27.90
N ALA A 145 -8.07 -3.57 28.05
CA ALA A 145 -9.15 -4.00 28.94
C ALA A 145 -8.87 -3.63 30.41
N ALA A 146 -7.62 -3.74 30.85
CA ALA A 146 -7.18 -3.29 32.16
C ALA A 146 -7.28 -1.76 32.30
N TYR A 147 -6.72 -1.00 31.34
CA TYR A 147 -6.74 0.47 31.35
C TYR A 147 -8.16 1.05 31.35
N TYR A 148 -9.02 0.55 30.47
CA TYR A 148 -10.40 1.02 30.34
C TYR A 148 -11.38 0.38 31.33
N ARG A 149 -10.93 -0.61 32.12
CA ARG A 149 -11.77 -1.40 33.03
C ARG A 149 -12.98 -2.00 32.33
N SER A 150 -12.78 -2.50 31.10
CA SER A 150 -13.87 -2.93 30.22
C SER A 150 -14.31 -4.38 30.44
N GLY A 151 -13.66 -5.12 31.34
CA GLY A 151 -13.96 -6.52 31.61
C GLY A 151 -13.84 -7.37 30.35
N SER A 152 -14.82 -8.25 30.11
CA SER A 152 -14.90 -9.12 28.93
C SER A 152 -15.50 -8.44 27.69
N ARG A 153 -15.63 -7.10 27.68
CA ARG A 153 -16.07 -6.37 26.48
C ARG A 153 -15.16 -6.74 25.31
N ARG A 154 -15.76 -7.21 24.22
CA ARG A 154 -15.05 -7.45 22.96
C ARG A 154 -14.37 -6.16 22.48
N ILE A 155 -13.10 -6.30 22.12
CA ILE A 155 -12.30 -5.28 21.46
C ILE A 155 -12.14 -5.71 19.99
N TYR A 156 -12.40 -4.79 19.06
CA TYR A 156 -12.30 -5.06 17.62
C TYR A 156 -10.96 -4.56 17.06
N GLY A 157 -10.26 -5.39 16.29
CA GLY A 157 -8.96 -5.08 15.71
C GLY A 157 -8.99 -4.91 14.20
N TYR A 158 -8.25 -3.93 13.67
CA TYR A 158 -8.07 -3.76 12.22
C TYR A 158 -6.62 -3.51 11.85
N LEU A 159 -6.12 -4.30 10.90
CA LEU A 159 -4.74 -4.24 10.41
C LEU A 159 -4.67 -3.46 9.09
N TYR A 160 -3.64 -2.64 8.91
CA TYR A 160 -3.38 -1.97 7.64
C TYR A 160 -1.89 -1.76 7.40
N GLY A 161 -1.50 -1.73 6.13
CA GLY A 161 -0.12 -1.55 5.74
C GLY A 161 0.03 -1.36 4.23
N PRO A 162 0.83 -0.35 3.79
CA PRO A 162 1.16 -0.15 2.39
C PRO A 162 2.29 -1.05 1.93
N SER A 163 2.38 -1.36 0.64
CA SER A 163 3.58 -1.91 0.00
C SER A 163 4.09 -3.18 0.69
N GLY A 164 5.29 -3.20 1.29
CA GLY A 164 5.77 -4.31 2.13
C GLY A 164 4.78 -4.74 3.23
N GLY A 165 4.08 -3.79 3.83
CA GLY A 165 3.02 -4.02 4.81
C GLY A 165 1.76 -4.64 4.22
N SER A 166 1.52 -4.49 2.90
CA SER A 166 0.39 -5.16 2.23
C SER A 166 0.59 -6.67 2.16
N PHE A 167 1.84 -7.15 1.96
CA PHE A 167 2.19 -8.57 2.05
C PHE A 167 1.87 -9.13 3.44
N GLN A 168 2.26 -8.39 4.49
CA GLN A 168 1.97 -8.76 5.88
C GLN A 168 0.48 -8.75 6.17
N THR A 169 -0.25 -7.75 5.64
CA THR A 169 -1.69 -7.59 5.82
C THR A 169 -2.48 -8.74 5.16
N VAL A 170 -2.10 -9.11 3.93
CA VAL A 170 -2.69 -10.27 3.23
C VAL A 170 -2.33 -11.58 3.93
N GLY A 171 -1.05 -11.76 4.30
CA GLY A 171 -0.61 -12.93 5.06
C GLY A 171 -1.36 -13.09 6.37
N ALA A 172 -1.57 -11.99 7.10
CA ALA A 172 -2.31 -11.96 8.36
C ALA A 172 -3.78 -12.34 8.18
N ILE A 173 -4.51 -11.68 7.27
CA ILE A 173 -5.96 -11.88 7.15
C ILE A 173 -6.31 -13.26 6.60
N GLU A 174 -5.41 -13.93 5.88
CA GLU A 174 -5.63 -15.30 5.40
C GLU A 174 -5.26 -16.38 6.43
N ASN A 175 -4.42 -16.07 7.42
CA ASN A 175 -3.83 -17.07 8.33
C ASN A 175 -4.05 -16.77 9.82
N THR A 176 -4.85 -15.77 10.13
CA THR A 176 -5.29 -15.49 11.49
C THR A 176 -6.81 -15.55 11.58
N THR A 177 -7.34 -15.86 12.75
CA THR A 177 -8.78 -15.83 13.03
C THR A 177 -8.99 -15.13 14.35
N GLY A 178 -9.89 -14.16 14.40
CA GLY A 178 -10.28 -13.48 15.64
C GLY A 178 -9.19 -12.61 16.29
N VAL A 179 -8.09 -12.32 15.59
CA VAL A 179 -7.08 -11.31 16.00
C VAL A 179 -7.43 -9.93 15.44
N TRP A 180 -7.87 -9.89 14.19
CA TRP A 180 -8.42 -8.71 13.55
C TRP A 180 -9.74 -9.08 12.88
N GLU A 181 -10.77 -8.25 12.98
CA GLU A 181 -12.04 -8.45 12.27
C GLU A 181 -11.97 -8.03 10.79
N GLY A 182 -10.95 -7.27 10.43
CA GLY A 182 -10.69 -6.95 9.05
C GLY A 182 -9.36 -6.29 8.80
N ALA A 183 -9.07 -6.08 7.51
CA ALA A 183 -7.80 -5.50 7.09
C ALA A 183 -7.93 -4.55 5.90
N VAL A 184 -7.00 -3.60 5.80
CA VAL A 184 -6.84 -2.66 4.68
C VAL A 184 -5.43 -2.79 4.09
N PRO A 185 -5.20 -3.72 3.15
CA PRO A 185 -3.98 -3.71 2.34
C PRO A 185 -3.97 -2.46 1.45
N VAL A 186 -2.83 -1.76 1.41
CA VAL A 186 -2.67 -0.51 0.63
C VAL A 186 -1.57 -0.68 -0.40
N VAL A 187 -1.74 -0.17 -1.63
CA VAL A 187 -0.78 -0.26 -2.76
C VAL A 187 -0.18 -1.67 -2.89
N LEU A 188 -1.03 -2.60 -3.34
CA LEU A 188 -0.88 -4.02 -3.04
C LEU A 188 0.31 -4.64 -3.78
N GLY A 189 1.14 -5.36 -3.03
CA GLY A 189 2.18 -6.23 -3.59
C GLY A 189 1.66 -7.65 -3.83
N VAL A 190 2.21 -8.31 -4.86
CA VAL A 190 1.91 -9.70 -5.24
C VAL A 190 3.22 -10.49 -5.43
N PRO A 191 3.17 -11.83 -5.52
CA PRO A 191 4.38 -12.64 -5.68
C PRO A 191 5.29 -12.30 -6.87
N THR A 192 4.79 -11.61 -7.90
CA THR A 192 5.62 -11.17 -9.03
C THR A 192 6.20 -9.76 -8.87
N SER A 193 5.74 -8.98 -7.89
CA SER A 193 6.08 -7.54 -7.77
C SER A 193 7.58 -7.28 -7.69
N ILE A 194 8.33 -8.16 -7.02
CA ILE A 194 9.78 -8.05 -6.93
C ILE A 194 10.38 -9.14 -7.81
N PRO A 195 11.32 -8.84 -8.72
CA PRO A 195 11.94 -7.53 -8.93
C PRO A 195 11.29 -6.71 -10.06
N ILE A 196 10.22 -7.19 -10.70
CA ILE A 196 9.68 -6.56 -11.93
C ILE A 196 9.36 -5.09 -11.74
N ASN A 197 8.75 -4.70 -10.61
CA ASN A 197 8.27 -3.35 -10.38
C ASN A 197 9.37 -2.30 -10.56
N PHE A 198 10.60 -2.67 -10.22
CA PHE A 198 11.78 -1.81 -10.22
C PHE A 198 12.66 -2.03 -11.46
N PHE A 199 12.90 -3.29 -11.84
CA PHE A 199 13.93 -3.59 -12.84
C PHE A 199 13.48 -3.27 -14.26
N VAL A 200 12.18 -3.40 -14.56
CA VAL A 200 11.64 -2.96 -15.86
C VAL A 200 11.82 -1.45 -16.07
N ARG A 201 11.70 -0.66 -15.00
CA ARG A 201 11.92 0.79 -15.00
C ARG A 201 13.41 1.12 -15.13
N ALA A 202 14.29 0.38 -14.45
CA ALA A 202 15.73 0.50 -14.63
C ALA A 202 16.17 0.20 -16.08
N GLN A 203 15.57 -0.81 -16.72
CA GLN A 203 15.83 -1.14 -18.12
C GLN A 203 15.25 -0.06 -19.04
N ALA A 204 14.05 0.43 -18.75
CA ALA A 204 13.43 1.54 -19.47
C ALA A 204 14.29 2.80 -19.42
N ARG A 205 14.94 3.10 -18.29
CA ARG A 205 15.86 4.24 -18.16
C ARG A 205 17.01 4.19 -19.15
N MET A 206 17.56 3.01 -19.45
CA MET A 206 18.64 2.88 -20.44
C MET A 206 18.21 3.26 -21.86
N VAL A 207 16.91 3.14 -22.18
CA VAL A 207 16.37 3.28 -23.54
C VAL A 207 15.58 4.57 -23.73
N LEU A 208 14.82 4.98 -22.71
CA LEU A 208 13.78 6.00 -22.81
C LEU A 208 14.16 7.33 -22.17
N ARG A 209 15.25 7.40 -21.39
CA ARG A 209 15.63 8.63 -20.65
C ARG A 209 15.71 9.87 -21.53
N ASP A 210 16.27 9.76 -22.74
CA ASP A 210 16.52 10.91 -23.62
C ASP A 210 15.26 11.36 -24.37
N VAL A 211 14.18 10.56 -24.30
CA VAL A 211 12.86 10.85 -24.89
C VAL A 211 11.77 10.95 -23.82
N ALA A 212 12.14 10.96 -22.53
CA ALA A 212 11.19 10.86 -21.43
C ALA A 212 10.28 12.09 -21.34
N ASP A 213 10.80 13.28 -21.64
CA ASP A 213 10.01 14.52 -21.69
C ASP A 213 8.96 14.50 -22.81
N GLN A 214 9.27 13.88 -23.95
CA GLN A 214 8.33 13.72 -25.06
C GLN A 214 7.17 12.78 -24.66
N ILE A 215 7.50 11.68 -23.98
CA ILE A 215 6.50 10.75 -23.44
C ILE A 215 5.65 11.46 -22.39
N ALA A 216 6.27 12.21 -21.49
CA ALA A 216 5.59 12.98 -20.46
C ALA A 216 4.64 14.03 -21.06
N ASP A 217 5.08 14.77 -22.08
CA ASP A 217 4.25 15.78 -22.74
C ASP A 217 2.99 15.18 -23.36
N ALA A 218 3.12 14.00 -23.98
CA ALA A 218 2.02 13.29 -24.63
C ALA A 218 0.94 12.80 -23.65
N VAL A 219 1.31 12.46 -22.40
CA VAL A 219 0.37 11.94 -21.39
C VAL A 219 -0.15 13.01 -20.42
N ARG A 220 0.50 14.18 -20.34
CA ARG A 220 0.04 15.34 -19.56
C ARG A 220 -1.22 15.96 -20.21
N PRO A 221 -2.04 16.72 -19.45
CA PRO A 221 -3.23 17.39 -19.98
C PRO A 221 -2.91 18.18 -21.25
N GLY A 222 -3.75 18.08 -22.28
CA GLY A 222 -3.53 18.77 -23.55
C GLY A 222 -2.44 18.20 -24.46
N GLY A 223 -1.83 17.07 -24.06
CA GLY A 223 -0.88 16.31 -24.85
C GLY A 223 -1.54 15.58 -26.03
N SER A 224 -0.73 14.92 -26.85
CA SER A 224 -1.23 14.19 -28.03
C SER A 224 -2.06 12.95 -27.69
N GLY A 225 -1.94 12.42 -26.47
CA GLY A 225 -2.49 11.12 -26.07
C GLY A 225 -1.78 9.92 -26.69
N ASN A 226 -0.77 10.14 -27.55
CA ASN A 226 0.02 9.09 -28.19
C ASN A 226 1.52 9.23 -27.84
N PRO A 227 2.00 8.54 -26.78
CA PRO A 227 3.38 8.64 -26.33
C PRO A 227 4.40 7.95 -27.26
N TYR A 228 3.95 7.23 -28.31
CA TYR A 228 4.82 6.52 -29.24
C TYR A 228 5.30 7.36 -30.42
N THR A 229 4.70 8.54 -30.63
CA THR A 229 5.02 9.41 -31.77
C THR A 229 6.49 9.79 -31.75
N GLY A 230 7.25 9.54 -32.84
CA GLY A 230 8.66 9.93 -32.93
C GLY A 230 9.65 9.00 -32.22
N LEU A 231 9.17 7.96 -31.51
CA LEU A 231 10.06 6.95 -30.92
C LEU A 231 10.69 6.06 -31.99
N THR A 232 11.96 5.70 -31.82
CA THR A 232 12.59 4.63 -32.59
C THR A 232 11.93 3.28 -32.29
N PRO A 233 12.10 2.24 -33.13
CA PRO A 233 11.52 0.92 -32.88
C PRO A 233 11.91 0.32 -31.50
N VAL A 234 13.16 0.48 -31.05
CA VAL A 234 13.61 -0.02 -29.74
C VAL A 234 12.99 0.75 -28.58
N GLN A 235 12.84 2.07 -28.72
CA GLN A 235 12.15 2.91 -27.72
C GLN A 235 10.66 2.57 -27.65
N ALA A 236 9.98 2.46 -28.80
CA ALA A 236 8.58 2.08 -28.85
C ALA A 236 8.35 0.68 -28.24
N ALA A 237 9.22 -0.29 -28.54
CA ALA A 237 9.15 -1.62 -27.94
C ALA A 237 9.36 -1.59 -26.43
N MET A 238 10.32 -0.79 -25.93
CA MET A 238 10.57 -0.68 -24.50
C MET A 238 9.39 -0.01 -23.77
N LEU A 239 8.86 1.10 -24.29
CA LEU A 239 7.69 1.75 -23.71
C LEU A 239 6.47 0.82 -23.69
N HIS A 240 6.27 0.07 -24.77
CA HIS A 240 5.20 -0.92 -24.86
C HIS A 240 5.37 -2.02 -23.80
N GLU A 241 6.56 -2.63 -23.67
CA GLU A 241 6.82 -3.68 -22.69
C GLU A 241 6.62 -3.18 -21.26
N THR A 242 7.21 -2.04 -20.90
CA THR A 242 7.06 -1.40 -19.59
C THR A 242 5.60 -1.12 -19.26
N THR A 243 4.84 -0.60 -20.22
CA THR A 243 3.39 -0.36 -20.06
C THR A 243 2.60 -1.65 -19.92
N SER A 244 2.87 -2.65 -20.76
CA SER A 244 2.14 -3.93 -20.77
C SER A 244 2.34 -4.75 -19.51
N LEU A 245 3.49 -4.58 -18.84
CA LEU A 245 3.81 -5.24 -17.57
C LEU A 245 3.20 -4.55 -16.36
N GLY A 246 2.75 -3.30 -16.51
CA GLY A 246 1.91 -2.64 -15.51
C GLY A 246 2.34 -1.24 -15.07
N VAL A 247 3.47 -0.70 -15.56
CA VAL A 247 3.80 0.70 -15.28
C VAL A 247 2.69 1.59 -15.83
N PRO A 248 2.02 2.41 -15.00
CA PRO A 248 0.91 3.21 -15.49
C PRO A 248 1.37 4.24 -16.52
N LEU A 249 0.68 4.34 -17.66
CA LEU A 249 0.98 5.39 -18.64
C LEU A 249 0.85 6.79 -18.03
N LYS A 250 -0.12 6.97 -17.12
CA LYS A 250 -0.33 8.24 -16.40
C LYS A 250 0.86 8.62 -15.49
N ALA A 251 1.64 7.65 -15.02
CA ALA A 251 2.81 7.90 -14.18
C ALA A 251 3.93 8.62 -14.94
N TRP A 252 4.00 8.47 -16.27
CA TRP A 252 4.97 9.19 -17.11
C TRP A 252 4.78 10.71 -17.12
N ALA A 253 3.72 11.25 -16.53
CA ALA A 253 3.64 12.69 -16.24
C ALA A 253 4.79 13.17 -15.34
N ASP A 254 5.42 12.25 -14.59
CA ASP A 254 6.64 12.41 -13.82
C ASP A 254 7.70 11.35 -14.22
N PRO A 255 8.40 11.57 -15.35
CA PRO A 255 9.34 10.59 -15.88
C PRO A 255 10.53 10.35 -14.96
N ASP A 256 10.94 11.33 -14.17
CA ASP A 256 12.08 11.21 -13.25
C ASP A 256 11.81 10.17 -12.17
N TYR A 257 10.59 10.15 -11.64
CA TYR A 257 10.12 9.14 -10.71
C TYR A 257 10.01 7.77 -11.40
N VAL A 258 9.34 7.70 -12.54
CA VAL A 258 9.17 6.44 -13.29
C VAL A 258 10.52 5.81 -13.65
N LEU A 259 11.53 6.59 -14.02
CA LEU A 259 12.85 6.10 -14.39
C LEU A 259 13.81 5.97 -13.20
N GLY A 260 13.40 6.39 -12.00
CA GLY A 260 14.22 6.37 -10.79
C GLY A 260 15.52 7.15 -10.96
N LEU A 261 15.46 8.34 -11.55
CA LEU A 261 16.64 9.17 -11.80
C LEU A 261 17.28 9.68 -10.49
N SER A 262 16.47 9.84 -9.45
CA SER A 262 16.89 10.25 -8.10
C SER A 262 16.91 9.10 -7.10
N ALA A 263 16.63 7.86 -7.52
CA ALA A 263 16.65 6.70 -6.64
C ALA A 263 18.11 6.36 -6.27
N PRO A 264 18.46 6.26 -4.98
CA PRO A 264 19.87 6.10 -4.55
C PRO A 264 20.50 4.79 -5.00
N ASP A 265 19.69 3.75 -5.20
CA ASP A 265 20.07 2.45 -5.73
C ASP A 265 19.81 2.30 -7.24
N GLY A 266 19.34 3.37 -7.89
CA GLY A 266 18.94 3.36 -9.29
C GLY A 266 17.89 2.31 -9.64
N LEU A 267 17.00 1.97 -8.69
CA LEU A 267 15.98 0.91 -8.77
C LEU A 267 16.56 -0.53 -8.69
N LEU A 268 17.80 -0.68 -8.21
CA LEU A 268 18.48 -1.97 -8.10
C LEU A 268 18.65 -2.47 -6.66
N GLY A 269 17.87 -1.96 -5.69
CA GLY A 269 18.00 -2.30 -4.26
C GLY A 269 17.86 -3.79 -3.94
N PHE A 270 17.14 -4.55 -4.77
CA PHE A 270 17.03 -6.02 -4.65
C PHE A 270 18.18 -6.78 -5.32
N GLY A 271 19.14 -6.09 -5.94
CA GLY A 271 20.27 -6.68 -6.64
C GLY A 271 21.14 -7.56 -5.74
N ALA A 272 21.34 -7.18 -4.48
CA ALA A 272 22.10 -7.99 -3.51
C ALA A 272 21.39 -9.32 -3.20
N VAL A 273 20.07 -9.29 -3.02
CA VAL A 273 19.26 -10.50 -2.79
C VAL A 273 19.32 -11.43 -3.99
N ILE A 274 19.23 -10.89 -5.22
CA ILE A 274 19.34 -11.69 -6.45
C ILE A 274 20.72 -12.28 -6.60
N LYS A 275 21.80 -11.54 -6.33
CA LYS A 275 23.17 -12.07 -6.33
C LYS A 275 23.34 -13.24 -5.36
N GLN A 276 22.66 -13.21 -4.22
CA GLN A 276 22.70 -14.28 -3.23
C GLN A 276 21.91 -15.51 -3.69
N LEU A 277 20.69 -15.32 -4.21
CA LEU A 277 19.78 -16.40 -4.57
C LEU A 277 20.10 -17.02 -5.94
N ASP A 278 20.69 -16.24 -6.85
CA ASP A 278 20.97 -16.62 -8.23
C ASP A 278 22.35 -16.08 -8.70
N PRO A 279 23.45 -16.55 -8.07
CA PRO A 279 24.79 -15.98 -8.27
C PRO A 279 25.36 -16.18 -9.68
N THR A 280 24.81 -17.11 -10.48
CA THR A 280 25.29 -17.40 -11.84
C THR A 280 24.64 -16.52 -12.90
N TYR A 281 23.65 -15.70 -12.53
CA TYR A 281 22.88 -14.92 -13.49
C TYR A 281 23.74 -14.01 -14.37
N ALA A 282 24.65 -13.22 -13.78
CA ALA A 282 25.46 -12.30 -14.56
C ALA A 282 26.36 -13.02 -15.57
N ASP A 283 26.94 -14.16 -15.21
CA ASP A 283 27.78 -14.90 -16.14
C ASP A 283 26.98 -15.51 -17.28
N ASP A 284 25.81 -16.07 -16.98
CA ASP A 284 24.88 -16.56 -18.00
C ASP A 284 24.43 -15.44 -18.94
N PHE A 285 24.08 -14.28 -18.37
CA PHE A 285 23.62 -13.11 -19.12
C PHE A 285 24.62 -12.65 -20.18
N TRP A 286 25.92 -12.68 -19.84
CA TRP A 286 26.99 -12.22 -20.72
C TRP A 286 27.58 -13.30 -21.63
N SER A 287 27.24 -14.58 -21.45
CA SER A 287 27.90 -15.68 -22.17
C SER A 287 26.95 -16.61 -22.93
N LYS A 288 25.68 -16.74 -22.52
CA LYS A 288 24.72 -17.68 -23.11
C LYS A 288 23.82 -16.99 -24.15
N PRO A 289 23.36 -17.71 -25.19
CA PRO A 289 22.36 -17.19 -26.13
C PRO A 289 21.00 -16.94 -25.44
N GLY A 290 20.23 -16.00 -25.99
CA GLY A 290 18.89 -15.64 -25.48
C GLY A 290 18.89 -14.61 -24.34
N TYR A 291 20.06 -14.12 -23.95
CA TYR A 291 20.23 -12.99 -23.03
C TYR A 291 20.68 -11.74 -23.78
N LEU A 292 20.27 -10.56 -23.32
CA LEU A 292 20.58 -9.29 -23.99
C LEU A 292 22.09 -9.03 -24.12
N GLY A 293 22.91 -9.57 -23.22
CA GLY A 293 24.37 -9.44 -23.29
C GLY A 293 24.96 -10.03 -24.59
N THR A 294 24.37 -11.08 -25.14
CA THR A 294 24.83 -11.77 -26.36
C THR A 294 23.91 -11.54 -27.57
N GLU A 295 22.69 -11.08 -27.35
CA GLU A 295 21.68 -10.85 -28.38
C GLU A 295 22.13 -9.79 -29.40
N GLN A 296 22.03 -10.12 -30.69
CA GLN A 296 22.31 -9.19 -31.79
C GLN A 296 21.05 -8.40 -32.14
N SER A 297 20.73 -7.41 -31.31
CA SER A 297 19.58 -6.52 -31.47
C SER A 297 19.92 -5.12 -30.98
N ALA A 298 19.12 -4.12 -31.37
CA ALA A 298 19.31 -2.73 -30.94
C ALA A 298 19.30 -2.58 -29.40
N LEU A 299 18.49 -3.38 -28.70
CA LEU A 299 18.48 -3.38 -27.23
C LEU A 299 19.73 -4.05 -26.65
N GLY A 300 20.20 -5.15 -27.26
CA GLY A 300 21.47 -5.78 -26.90
C GLY A 300 22.66 -4.84 -27.12
N ASP A 301 22.66 -4.04 -28.18
CA ASP A 301 23.68 -3.02 -28.45
C ASP A 301 23.70 -1.94 -27.37
N ILE A 302 22.53 -1.42 -26.96
CA ILE A 302 22.41 -0.46 -25.85
C ILE A 302 23.00 -1.05 -24.56
N VAL A 303 22.66 -2.31 -24.23
CA VAL A 303 23.17 -3.02 -23.05
C VAL A 303 24.69 -3.17 -23.09
N ARG A 304 25.27 -3.57 -24.23
CA ARG A 304 26.73 -3.70 -24.38
C ARG A 304 27.45 -2.35 -24.31
N ALA A 305 26.86 -1.29 -24.88
CA ALA A 305 27.39 0.06 -24.78
C ALA A 305 27.40 0.56 -23.32
N GLU A 306 26.34 0.27 -22.56
CA GLU A 306 26.27 0.64 -21.14
C GLU A 306 27.30 -0.14 -20.29
N LEU A 307 27.55 -1.41 -20.61
CA LEU A 307 28.67 -2.16 -20.00
C LEU A 307 30.02 -1.51 -20.29
N ALA A 308 30.27 -1.11 -21.55
CA ALA A 308 31.52 -0.44 -21.93
C ALA A 308 31.71 0.89 -21.18
N ARG A 309 30.62 1.60 -20.86
CA ARG A 309 30.64 2.86 -20.11
C ARG A 309 30.89 2.68 -18.61
N THR A 310 30.29 1.65 -18.01
CA THR A 310 30.23 1.50 -16.54
C THR A 310 31.24 0.49 -15.99
N GLY A 311 31.57 -0.54 -16.77
CA GLY A 311 32.38 -1.68 -16.31
C GLY A 311 31.68 -2.63 -15.35
N ASP A 312 30.45 -2.35 -14.90
CA ASP A 312 29.73 -3.17 -13.91
C ASP A 312 28.78 -4.16 -14.58
N ARG A 313 29.27 -5.41 -14.73
CA ARG A 313 28.52 -6.54 -15.30
C ARG A 313 27.20 -6.80 -14.59
N TRP A 314 27.11 -6.61 -13.28
CA TRP A 314 25.89 -6.89 -12.53
C TRP A 314 24.90 -5.75 -12.64
N ALA A 315 25.34 -4.50 -12.48
CA ALA A 315 24.46 -3.33 -12.59
C ALA A 315 23.79 -3.24 -13.97
N VAL A 316 24.49 -3.68 -15.03
CA VAL A 316 23.94 -3.69 -16.39
C VAL A 316 23.06 -4.91 -16.68
N ALA A 317 23.35 -6.08 -16.09
CA ALA A 317 22.54 -7.28 -16.30
C ALA A 317 21.22 -7.28 -15.50
N LEU A 318 21.24 -6.82 -14.24
CA LEU A 318 20.09 -6.87 -13.32
C LEU A 318 18.80 -6.24 -13.87
N PRO A 319 18.82 -5.06 -14.53
CA PRO A 319 17.63 -4.45 -15.12
C PRO A 319 16.81 -5.40 -15.99
N SER A 320 17.42 -6.36 -16.68
CA SER A 320 16.71 -7.31 -17.54
C SER A 320 16.25 -8.60 -16.83
N TYR A 321 16.61 -8.81 -15.55
CA TYR A 321 16.36 -10.05 -14.82
C TYR A 321 14.88 -10.46 -14.80
N TYR A 322 13.95 -9.49 -14.76
CA TYR A 322 12.51 -9.76 -14.77
C TYR A 322 12.03 -10.55 -15.99
N ARG A 323 12.74 -10.48 -17.13
CA ARG A 323 12.42 -11.27 -18.33
C ARG A 323 12.68 -12.76 -18.16
N HIS A 324 13.44 -13.12 -17.13
CA HIS A 324 13.84 -14.48 -16.77
C HIS A 324 13.12 -14.99 -15.49
N GLN A 325 12.05 -14.30 -15.09
CA GLN A 325 11.25 -14.55 -13.89
C GLN A 325 9.76 -14.70 -14.22
N VAL A 326 9.45 -15.26 -15.40
CA VAL A 326 8.07 -15.41 -15.89
C VAL A 326 7.36 -16.47 -15.03
N PRO A 327 6.26 -16.11 -14.33
CA PRO A 327 5.53 -17.06 -13.48
C PRO A 327 4.87 -18.17 -14.33
N PRO A 328 4.52 -19.33 -13.75
CA PRO A 328 3.80 -20.38 -14.46
C PRO A 328 2.50 -19.89 -15.10
N ALA A 329 2.11 -20.52 -16.21
CA ALA A 329 0.82 -20.25 -16.85
C ALA A 329 -0.34 -20.74 -15.95
N GLY A 330 -1.49 -20.07 -16.02
CA GLY A 330 -2.67 -20.42 -15.22
C GLY A 330 -2.74 -19.77 -13.83
N GLU A 331 -1.70 -19.06 -13.40
CA GLU A 331 -1.70 -18.27 -12.16
C GLU A 331 -2.30 -16.85 -12.34
N GLY A 332 -3.00 -16.58 -13.45
CA GLY A 332 -3.71 -15.31 -13.67
C GLY A 332 -2.80 -14.07 -13.81
N TYR A 333 -1.49 -14.26 -14.04
CA TYR A 333 -0.54 -13.20 -14.36
C TYR A 333 -0.51 -12.90 -15.85
N ASP A 334 -1.66 -12.47 -16.39
CA ASP A 334 -1.90 -12.32 -17.84
C ASP A 334 -0.90 -11.33 -18.49
N VAL A 335 -0.41 -10.35 -17.71
CA VAL A 335 0.58 -9.36 -18.19
C VAL A 335 1.91 -9.99 -18.63
N PHE A 336 2.23 -11.20 -18.15
CA PHE A 336 3.46 -11.91 -18.51
C PHE A 336 3.33 -12.76 -19.78
N ASP A 337 2.15 -12.86 -20.38
CA ASP A 337 1.93 -13.69 -21.57
C ASP A 337 2.80 -13.24 -22.75
N SER A 338 3.10 -11.94 -22.84
CA SER A 338 4.04 -11.41 -23.83
C SER A 338 5.50 -11.80 -23.57
N LEU A 339 5.86 -12.37 -22.42
CA LEU A 339 7.22 -12.82 -22.12
C LEU A 339 7.37 -14.34 -22.18
N ARG A 340 6.26 -15.09 -22.15
CA ARG A 340 6.29 -16.56 -22.13
C ARG A 340 6.97 -17.13 -23.37
N GLY A 341 7.93 -18.03 -23.14
CA GLY A 341 8.67 -18.72 -24.21
C GLY A 341 9.65 -17.85 -24.99
N ARG A 342 9.85 -16.58 -24.63
CA ARG A 342 10.75 -15.66 -25.35
C ARG A 342 12.19 -15.69 -24.85
N TYR A 343 12.38 -15.82 -23.53
CA TYR A 343 13.68 -15.71 -22.88
C TYR A 343 14.00 -16.96 -22.05
N PRO A 344 15.30 -17.32 -21.89
CA PRO A 344 15.72 -18.35 -20.94
C PRO A 344 15.15 -18.04 -19.54
N GLN A 345 14.55 -19.01 -18.86
CA GLN A 345 14.02 -18.80 -17.51
C GLN A 345 15.00 -19.30 -16.45
N ARG A 346 15.07 -18.59 -15.31
CA ARG A 346 15.89 -19.02 -14.16
C ARG A 346 15.17 -20.13 -13.40
N PRO A 347 15.89 -21.09 -12.80
CA PRO A 347 15.27 -22.20 -12.08
C PRO A 347 14.54 -21.76 -10.80
N LEU A 348 14.96 -20.64 -10.21
CA LEU A 348 14.31 -20.04 -9.04
C LEU A 348 13.54 -18.79 -9.45
N LEU A 349 12.26 -18.74 -9.07
CA LEU A 349 11.48 -17.51 -9.08
C LEU A 349 11.70 -16.78 -7.76
N VAL A 350 12.48 -15.70 -7.80
CA VAL A 350 12.88 -14.92 -6.63
C VAL A 350 11.69 -14.16 -6.04
N GLY A 351 10.78 -13.67 -6.88
CA GLY A 351 9.59 -12.92 -6.44
C GLY A 351 8.73 -13.69 -5.44
N PRO A 352 8.25 -14.91 -5.76
CA PRO A 352 7.51 -15.75 -4.83
C PRO A 352 8.26 -16.04 -3.53
N ALA A 353 9.58 -16.24 -3.58
CA ALA A 353 10.39 -16.46 -2.38
C ALA A 353 10.40 -15.23 -1.46
N ILE A 354 10.61 -14.04 -2.03
CA ILE A 354 10.58 -12.77 -1.27
C ILE A 354 9.18 -12.53 -0.71
N ALA A 355 8.14 -12.63 -1.54
CA ALA A 355 6.76 -12.39 -1.13
C ALA A 355 6.32 -13.32 -0.01
N THR A 356 6.65 -14.62 -0.10
CA THR A 356 6.34 -15.62 0.94
C THR A 356 7.03 -15.27 2.26
N SER A 357 8.30 -14.85 2.21
CA SER A 357 9.05 -14.43 3.40
C SER A 357 8.40 -13.22 4.09
N VAL A 358 8.11 -12.16 3.32
CA VAL A 358 7.52 -10.92 3.85
C VAL A 358 6.09 -11.15 4.36
N ALA A 359 5.30 -12.00 3.69
CA ALA A 359 3.94 -12.37 4.09
C ALA A 359 3.88 -13.39 5.22
N GLY A 360 5.01 -13.86 5.76
CA GLY A 360 5.04 -14.83 6.88
C GLY A 360 4.55 -16.22 6.49
N GLY A 361 4.85 -16.66 5.26
CA GLY A 361 4.37 -17.90 4.68
C GLY A 361 3.04 -17.78 3.93
N GLY A 362 2.45 -16.57 3.88
CA GLY A 362 1.21 -16.33 3.14
C GLY A 362 1.37 -16.55 1.63
N THR A 363 0.35 -17.17 1.01
CA THR A 363 0.40 -17.63 -0.39
C THR A 363 -0.68 -17.00 -1.30
N TYR A 364 -1.39 -15.97 -0.82
CA TYR A 364 -2.41 -15.25 -1.59
C TYR A 364 -3.54 -16.16 -2.10
N THR A 365 -4.08 -16.98 -1.20
CA THR A 365 -5.13 -17.96 -1.49
C THR A 365 -6.50 -17.33 -1.72
N GLY A 366 -6.70 -16.09 -1.28
CA GLY A 366 -7.99 -15.41 -1.26
C GLY A 366 -8.95 -15.92 -0.18
N ARG A 367 -8.48 -16.77 0.75
CA ARG A 367 -9.25 -17.25 1.90
C ARG A 367 -9.15 -16.26 3.06
N ILE A 368 -9.88 -15.15 2.95
CA ILE A 368 -9.87 -14.10 3.98
C ILE A 368 -10.70 -14.51 5.21
N ASN A 369 -10.14 -14.33 6.42
CA ASN A 369 -10.79 -14.59 7.71
C ASN A 369 -11.28 -13.29 8.38
N GLY A 370 -12.01 -12.47 7.62
CA GLY A 370 -12.52 -11.18 8.07
C GLY A 370 -13.02 -10.35 6.88
N LYS A 371 -13.32 -9.08 7.13
CA LYS A 371 -13.66 -8.14 6.06
C LYS A 371 -12.40 -7.47 5.51
N VAL A 372 -12.34 -7.26 4.21
CA VAL A 372 -11.17 -6.63 3.56
C VAL A 372 -11.61 -5.47 2.68
N ILE A 373 -10.92 -4.34 2.80
CA ILE A 373 -11.01 -3.24 1.85
C ILE A 373 -9.59 -2.96 1.33
N VAL A 374 -9.29 -3.32 0.08
CA VAL A 374 -8.02 -2.96 -0.56
C VAL A 374 -8.11 -1.53 -1.09
N VAL A 375 -7.07 -0.73 -0.85
CA VAL A 375 -6.89 0.61 -1.44
C VAL A 375 -5.67 0.58 -2.35
N ASP A 376 -5.85 0.86 -3.63
CA ASP A 376 -4.78 0.83 -4.62
C ASP A 376 -4.77 2.12 -5.47
N ASN A 377 -3.63 2.51 -6.02
CA ASN A 377 -3.40 3.85 -6.55
C ASN A 377 -3.09 3.80 -8.04
N LEU A 378 -3.81 4.58 -8.86
CA LEU A 378 -3.77 4.44 -10.32
C LEU A 378 -2.51 5.01 -11.00
N VAL A 379 -1.67 5.76 -10.29
CA VAL A 379 -0.41 6.34 -10.81
C VAL A 379 0.82 5.63 -10.23
N ASP A 380 0.62 4.55 -9.47
CA ASP A 380 1.69 3.86 -8.76
C ASP A 380 2.58 3.01 -9.71
N SER A 381 3.88 3.36 -9.75
CA SER A 381 4.91 2.67 -10.53
C SER A 381 5.74 1.67 -9.71
N ASP A 382 5.43 1.50 -8.44
CA ASP A 382 6.21 0.76 -7.44
C ASP A 382 5.39 -0.41 -6.89
N ALA A 383 4.05 -0.30 -6.94
CA ALA A 383 3.09 -1.39 -6.89
C ALA A 383 2.03 -1.17 -7.98
N TYR A 384 2.04 -2.00 -9.02
CA TYR A 384 1.18 -1.79 -10.17
C TYR A 384 -0.32 -1.98 -9.86
N PRO A 385 -1.20 -1.13 -10.40
CA PRO A 385 -2.63 -1.18 -10.09
C PRO A 385 -3.31 -2.53 -10.35
N TRP A 386 -2.82 -3.32 -11.32
CA TRP A 386 -3.40 -4.63 -11.64
C TRP A 386 -3.15 -5.68 -10.54
N HIS A 387 -2.22 -5.45 -9.62
CA HIS A 387 -1.96 -6.33 -8.48
C HIS A 387 -3.20 -6.51 -7.60
N ALA A 388 -3.90 -5.41 -7.27
CA ALA A 388 -5.13 -5.48 -6.49
C ALA A 388 -6.25 -6.23 -7.22
N ASP A 389 -6.35 -6.10 -8.54
CA ASP A 389 -7.29 -6.89 -9.35
C ASP A 389 -6.93 -8.38 -9.33
N TRP A 390 -5.65 -8.73 -9.50
CA TRP A 390 -5.16 -10.11 -9.43
C TRP A 390 -5.52 -10.78 -8.10
N TYR A 391 -5.44 -10.04 -6.99
CA TYR A 391 -5.85 -10.53 -5.68
C TYR A 391 -7.37 -10.59 -5.54
N ALA A 392 -8.11 -9.56 -6.00
CA ALA A 392 -9.57 -9.52 -5.95
C ALA A 392 -10.20 -10.72 -6.68
N ARG A 393 -9.65 -11.15 -7.82
CA ARG A 393 -10.11 -12.35 -8.57
C ARG A 393 -9.95 -13.66 -7.79
N ARG A 394 -9.11 -13.69 -6.75
CA ARG A 394 -8.85 -14.89 -5.91
C ARG A 394 -9.71 -14.97 -4.67
N VAL A 395 -10.25 -13.83 -4.22
CA VAL A 395 -11.02 -13.78 -2.98
C VAL A 395 -12.25 -14.68 -3.09
N GLN A 396 -12.32 -15.65 -2.18
CA GLN A 396 -13.35 -16.71 -2.21
C GLN A 396 -14.68 -16.22 -1.62
N SER A 397 -14.64 -15.16 -0.80
CA SER A 397 -15.80 -14.53 -0.16
C SER A 397 -16.01 -13.09 -0.67
N PRO A 398 -16.38 -12.88 -1.95
CA PRO A 398 -16.48 -11.55 -2.56
C PRO A 398 -17.49 -10.62 -1.86
N GLY A 399 -18.45 -11.17 -1.10
CA GLY A 399 -19.36 -10.39 -0.26
C GLY A 399 -18.64 -9.59 0.83
N ASP A 400 -17.48 -10.08 1.28
CA ASP A 400 -16.65 -9.59 2.39
C ASP A 400 -15.44 -8.78 1.95
N PHE A 401 -15.40 -8.42 0.67
CA PHE A 401 -14.29 -7.71 0.04
C PHE A 401 -14.75 -6.41 -0.65
N ARG A 402 -13.90 -5.38 -0.59
CA ARG A 402 -13.97 -4.19 -1.42
C ARG A 402 -12.61 -3.86 -2.01
N LEU A 403 -12.61 -3.25 -3.18
CA LEU A 403 -11.44 -2.68 -3.83
C LEU A 403 -11.74 -1.24 -4.22
N TYR A 404 -10.98 -0.30 -3.67
CA TYR A 404 -11.04 1.12 -4.00
C TYR A 404 -9.76 1.52 -4.75
N TYR A 405 -9.93 1.94 -6.00
CA TYR A 405 -8.88 2.63 -6.72
C TYR A 405 -8.90 4.13 -6.42
N ASN A 406 -7.74 4.69 -6.10
CA ASN A 406 -7.48 6.09 -5.86
C ASN A 406 -6.78 6.69 -7.08
N ASP A 407 -7.49 7.54 -7.82
CA ASP A 407 -6.97 8.26 -8.96
C ASP A 407 -6.04 9.40 -8.51
N ASN A 408 -5.09 9.79 -9.35
CA ASN A 408 -4.10 10.82 -9.04
C ASN A 408 -3.35 10.58 -7.72
N ALA A 409 -3.06 9.33 -7.37
CA ALA A 409 -2.19 8.99 -6.24
C ALA A 409 -1.10 8.01 -6.72
N ASP A 410 0.09 8.12 -6.13
CA ASP A 410 1.26 7.26 -6.39
C ASP A 410 1.55 6.36 -5.17
N HIS A 411 2.73 5.75 -5.10
CA HIS A 411 3.15 4.88 -3.98
C HIS A 411 3.36 5.62 -2.64
N LEU A 412 3.36 6.96 -2.65
CA LEU A 412 3.81 7.86 -1.58
C LEU A 412 5.24 7.61 -1.06
N GLU A 413 6.23 7.81 -1.94
CA GLU A 413 7.56 8.17 -1.47
C GLU A 413 7.57 9.60 -0.89
N GLY A 414 7.31 9.69 0.42
CA GLY A 414 7.29 10.95 1.16
C GLY A 414 6.00 11.79 1.01
N PRO A 415 5.94 12.94 1.70
CA PRO A 415 4.73 13.76 1.75
C PRO A 415 4.39 14.38 0.39
N VAL A 416 3.09 14.55 0.12
CA VAL A 416 2.58 15.21 -1.10
C VAL A 416 2.66 16.73 -0.94
N THR A 417 3.81 17.31 -1.27
CA THR A 417 4.09 18.74 -1.16
C THR A 417 4.79 19.29 -2.41
N GLY A 418 4.87 20.62 -2.54
CA GLY A 418 5.52 21.29 -3.66
C GLY A 418 5.00 20.80 -5.02
N ALA A 419 5.89 20.59 -5.98
CA ALA A 419 5.52 20.12 -7.32
C ALA A 419 4.78 18.77 -7.35
N LYS A 420 4.92 17.92 -6.31
CA LYS A 420 4.14 16.67 -6.15
C LYS A 420 2.66 16.96 -5.96
N ALA A 421 2.35 17.94 -5.11
CA ALA A 421 0.98 18.32 -4.79
C ALA A 421 0.21 18.93 -5.98
N SER A 422 0.88 19.44 -7.01
CA SER A 422 0.19 19.97 -8.20
C SER A 422 -0.36 18.87 -9.12
N ARG A 423 0.08 17.62 -8.96
CA ARG A 423 -0.27 16.49 -9.86
C ARG A 423 -0.88 15.27 -9.18
N ILE A 424 -0.66 15.07 -7.89
CA ILE A 424 -1.22 13.94 -7.14
C ILE A 424 -1.75 14.35 -5.76
N VAL A 425 -2.52 13.47 -5.14
CA VAL A 425 -3.11 13.57 -3.81
C VAL A 425 -2.52 12.51 -2.87
N SER A 426 -2.63 12.73 -1.55
CA SER A 426 -2.27 11.69 -0.59
C SER A 426 -3.31 10.57 -0.61
N TYR A 427 -2.87 9.31 -0.45
CA TYR A 427 -3.78 8.20 -0.18
C TYR A 427 -4.22 8.11 1.28
N ASP A 428 -3.60 8.84 2.22
CA ASP A 428 -3.94 8.71 3.66
C ASP A 428 -5.44 8.92 3.92
N PRO A 429 -6.11 9.94 3.35
CA PRO A 429 -7.53 10.15 3.64
C PRO A 429 -8.44 9.04 3.11
N ILE A 430 -8.09 8.40 1.98
CA ILE A 430 -8.90 7.27 1.46
C ILE A 430 -8.70 6.02 2.32
N VAL A 431 -7.49 5.79 2.84
CA VAL A 431 -7.19 4.69 3.79
C VAL A 431 -7.89 4.92 5.13
N GLU A 432 -7.87 6.14 5.65
CA GLU A 432 -8.58 6.53 6.88
C GLU A 432 -10.10 6.31 6.75
N GLN A 433 -10.69 6.69 5.61
CA GLN A 433 -12.10 6.42 5.36
C GLN A 433 -12.36 4.91 5.22
N ALA A 434 -11.48 4.16 4.55
CA ALA A 434 -11.59 2.71 4.43
C ALA A 434 -11.54 2.02 5.79
N LEU A 435 -10.67 2.45 6.71
CA LEU A 435 -10.60 1.92 8.08
C LEU A 435 -11.88 2.20 8.88
N ARG A 436 -12.45 3.41 8.77
CA ARG A 436 -13.74 3.74 9.40
C ARG A 436 -14.89 2.91 8.83
N ASP A 437 -14.93 2.75 7.51
CA ASP A 437 -15.93 1.97 6.79
C ASP A 437 -15.83 0.48 7.15
N LEU A 438 -14.60 -0.06 7.23
CA LEU A 438 -14.32 -1.42 7.65
C LEU A 438 -14.77 -1.67 9.10
N ALA A 439 -14.49 -0.74 10.00
CA ALA A 439 -14.91 -0.86 11.39
C ALA A 439 -16.43 -0.84 11.55
N ALA A 440 -17.10 0.07 10.85
CA ALA A 440 -18.56 0.12 10.84
C ALA A 440 -19.17 -1.17 10.26
N TRP A 441 -18.53 -1.77 9.26
CA TRP A 441 -18.97 -3.00 8.64
C TRP A 441 -18.82 -4.21 9.56
N ALA A 442 -17.65 -4.39 10.16
CA ALA A 442 -17.36 -5.51 11.06
C ALA A 442 -18.18 -5.45 12.36
N GLU A 443 -18.35 -4.27 12.95
CA GLU A 443 -18.98 -4.12 14.27
C GLU A 443 -20.50 -4.03 14.21
N ARG A 444 -21.04 -3.39 13.16
CA ARG A 444 -22.46 -3.01 13.10
C ARG A 444 -23.17 -3.47 11.82
N GLY A 445 -22.48 -4.20 10.95
CA GLY A 445 -23.04 -4.67 9.67
C GLY A 445 -23.31 -3.56 8.66
N VAL A 446 -22.81 -2.34 8.90
CA VAL A 446 -22.99 -1.20 7.97
C VAL A 446 -22.08 -1.41 6.76
N ARG A 447 -22.66 -1.86 5.65
CA ARG A 447 -21.89 -2.15 4.44
C ARG A 447 -21.24 -0.88 3.90
N PRO A 448 -19.95 -0.94 3.53
CA PRO A 448 -19.29 0.19 2.89
C PRO A 448 -19.78 0.34 1.44
N PRO A 449 -19.53 1.50 0.80
CA PRO A 449 -19.83 1.67 -0.63
C PRO A 449 -19.28 0.55 -1.51
N GLN A 450 -19.85 0.40 -2.70
CA GLN A 450 -19.41 -0.64 -3.62
C GLN A 450 -17.97 -0.36 -4.10
N SER A 451 -17.24 -1.43 -4.40
CA SER A 451 -15.90 -1.35 -5.02
C SER A 451 -15.91 -0.41 -6.22
N THR A 452 -14.78 0.23 -6.47
CA THR A 452 -14.56 0.97 -7.71
C THR A 452 -14.82 0.05 -8.89
N ARG A 453 -15.55 0.52 -9.89
CA ARG A 453 -15.74 -0.19 -11.15
C ARG A 453 -14.53 0.09 -12.05
N TYR A 454 -13.97 -0.95 -12.66
CA TYR A 454 -12.80 -0.82 -13.51
C TYR A 454 -12.76 -1.91 -14.59
N THR A 455 -11.82 -1.75 -15.53
CA THR A 455 -11.41 -2.78 -16.49
C THR A 455 -9.89 -2.87 -16.50
N VAL A 456 -9.34 -4.06 -16.71
CA VAL A 456 -7.90 -4.26 -16.93
C VAL A 456 -7.65 -4.59 -18.39
N THR A 457 -6.78 -3.83 -19.06
CA THR A 457 -6.45 -4.05 -20.47
C THR A 457 -5.00 -3.67 -20.73
N GLY A 458 -4.21 -4.61 -21.26
CA GLY A 458 -2.79 -4.40 -21.56
C GLY A 458 -1.97 -3.97 -20.34
N GLY A 459 -2.21 -4.59 -19.17
CA GLY A 459 -1.55 -4.25 -17.91
C GLY A 459 -2.04 -2.95 -17.25
N GLN A 460 -3.02 -2.25 -17.84
CA GLN A 460 -3.51 -0.96 -17.34
C GLN A 460 -4.90 -1.11 -16.72
N VAL A 461 -5.09 -0.54 -15.51
CA VAL A 461 -6.40 -0.39 -14.87
C VAL A 461 -7.04 0.90 -15.34
N ARG A 462 -8.29 0.83 -15.82
CA ARG A 462 -9.07 1.98 -16.25
C ARG A 462 -10.37 2.08 -15.47
N VAL A 463 -10.67 3.26 -14.96
CA VAL A 463 -11.90 3.56 -14.22
C VAL A 463 -12.83 4.46 -15.04
N PRO A 464 -14.17 4.37 -14.87
CA PRO A 464 -15.11 5.28 -15.52
C PRO A 464 -14.84 6.76 -15.20
N SER A 465 -15.18 7.64 -16.14
CA SER A 465 -14.99 9.09 -16.01
C SER A 465 -16.02 9.78 -15.11
N THR A 466 -17.18 9.17 -14.84
CA THR A 466 -18.22 9.79 -14.00
C THR A 466 -18.27 9.14 -12.62
N ALA A 467 -18.50 9.94 -11.56
CA ALA A 467 -18.55 9.44 -10.19
C ALA A 467 -19.61 8.33 -9.97
N ALA A 468 -20.79 8.47 -10.59
CA ALA A 468 -21.87 7.50 -10.51
C ALA A 468 -21.48 6.12 -11.08
N GLN A 469 -20.78 6.10 -12.22
CA GLN A 469 -20.32 4.86 -12.84
C GLN A 469 -19.05 4.31 -12.18
N ARG A 470 -18.16 5.20 -11.71
CA ARG A 470 -16.88 4.87 -11.08
C ARG A 470 -17.10 4.13 -9.75
N ARG A 471 -18.15 4.45 -8.99
CA ARG A 471 -18.37 3.90 -7.63
C ARG A 471 -17.15 4.17 -6.75
N GLY A 472 -16.85 3.32 -5.76
CA GLY A 472 -15.82 3.59 -4.77
C GLY A 472 -16.18 4.79 -3.90
N ILE A 473 -15.16 5.44 -3.34
CA ILE A 473 -15.34 6.54 -2.38
C ILE A 473 -14.63 7.84 -2.76
N GLN A 474 -13.83 7.83 -3.84
CA GLN A 474 -13.09 9.02 -4.27
C GLN A 474 -13.99 9.96 -5.10
N PRO A 475 -14.00 11.29 -4.82
CA PRO A 475 -14.67 12.25 -5.69
C PRO A 475 -14.04 12.26 -7.09
N VAL A 476 -14.83 12.69 -8.08
CA VAL A 476 -14.36 12.91 -9.45
C VAL A 476 -14.38 14.41 -9.74
N VAL A 477 -13.29 14.89 -10.34
CA VAL A 477 -13.13 16.26 -10.84
C VAL A 477 -12.93 16.17 -12.35
N ASP A 478 -13.67 16.98 -13.10
CA ASP A 478 -13.51 17.17 -14.54
C ASP A 478 -13.30 18.67 -14.78
N LEU A 479 -12.05 19.08 -14.92
CA LEU A 479 -11.62 20.46 -15.07
C LEU A 479 -11.42 20.78 -16.55
N THR A 480 -11.99 21.90 -17.00
CA THR A 480 -11.90 22.34 -18.39
C THR A 480 -11.58 23.83 -18.52
N VAL A 481 -10.99 24.17 -19.65
CA VAL A 481 -10.79 25.53 -20.16
C VAL A 481 -11.34 25.59 -21.58
N ARG A 482 -12.32 26.46 -21.83
CA ARG A 482 -13.07 26.51 -23.11
C ARG A 482 -13.62 25.14 -23.54
N GLY A 483 -14.01 24.29 -22.58
CA GLY A 483 -14.53 22.94 -22.82
C GLY A 483 -13.48 21.90 -23.24
N ARG A 484 -12.18 22.21 -23.06
CA ARG A 484 -11.05 21.35 -23.38
C ARG A 484 -10.10 21.24 -22.19
N ASP A 485 -9.11 20.38 -22.29
CA ASP A 485 -8.02 20.21 -21.32
C ASP A 485 -6.80 21.11 -21.61
N ARG A 486 -6.86 21.89 -22.71
CA ARG A 486 -5.81 22.83 -23.13
C ARG A 486 -6.36 24.13 -23.71
N VAL A 487 -5.63 25.21 -23.46
CA VAL A 487 -5.76 26.47 -24.21
C VAL A 487 -4.40 27.09 -24.51
N ASP A 488 -4.31 27.75 -25.65
CA ASP A 488 -3.20 28.62 -26.04
C ASP A 488 -3.70 30.07 -26.02
N VAL A 489 -2.99 30.95 -25.32
CA VAL A 489 -3.36 32.36 -25.12
C VAL A 489 -2.13 33.27 -25.18
N ASN A 490 -2.32 34.56 -25.42
CA ASN A 490 -1.23 35.53 -25.32
C ASN A 490 -1.08 36.02 -23.87
N ALA A 491 0.13 36.44 -23.50
CA ALA A 491 0.40 37.03 -22.19
C ALA A 491 -0.60 38.14 -21.85
N GLY A 492 -1.13 38.11 -20.63
CA GLY A 492 -2.13 39.03 -20.09
C GLY A 492 -3.57 38.81 -20.59
N GLU A 493 -3.84 37.84 -21.47
CA GLU A 493 -5.20 37.41 -21.80
C GLU A 493 -5.88 36.77 -20.57
N LYS A 494 -7.19 36.97 -20.43
CA LYS A 494 -7.96 36.36 -19.34
C LYS A 494 -8.36 34.94 -19.73
N VAL A 495 -8.04 33.99 -18.88
CA VAL A 495 -8.43 32.58 -19.01
C VAL A 495 -9.47 32.24 -17.96
N ASP A 496 -10.58 31.66 -18.39
CA ASP A 496 -11.67 31.22 -17.51
C ASP A 496 -11.69 29.69 -17.43
N PHE A 497 -11.72 29.18 -16.20
CA PHE A 497 -11.71 27.76 -15.86
C PHE A 497 -13.04 27.35 -15.25
N ARG A 498 -13.48 26.13 -15.55
CA ARG A 498 -14.69 25.54 -14.98
C ARG A 498 -14.47 24.07 -14.71
N ALA A 499 -14.91 23.61 -13.55
CA ALA A 499 -14.94 22.19 -13.24
C ALA A 499 -16.35 21.66 -12.98
N GLN A 500 -16.55 20.39 -13.32
CA GLN A 500 -17.65 19.58 -12.82
C GLN A 500 -17.10 18.66 -11.73
N VAL A 501 -17.76 18.63 -10.58
CA VAL A 501 -17.32 17.85 -9.42
C VAL A 501 -18.49 17.02 -8.91
N ALA A 502 -18.25 15.73 -8.69
CA ALA A 502 -19.27 14.82 -8.16
C ALA A 502 -18.66 13.78 -7.21
N THR A 503 -19.44 13.38 -6.20
CA THR A 503 -19.10 12.26 -5.31
C THR A 503 -19.80 10.99 -5.77
N PRO A 504 -19.16 9.81 -5.68
CA PRO A 504 -19.84 8.54 -5.94
C PRO A 504 -21.03 8.29 -4.98
N PRO A 505 -21.97 7.41 -5.33
CA PRO A 505 -23.08 7.06 -4.44
C PRO A 505 -22.59 6.55 -3.09
N GLY A 506 -23.09 7.16 -2.00
CA GLY A 506 -22.66 6.83 -0.64
C GLY A 506 -21.29 7.39 -0.25
N ALA A 507 -20.60 8.14 -1.12
CA ALA A 507 -19.28 8.71 -0.86
C ALA A 507 -19.30 10.01 -0.01
N GLY A 508 -20.48 10.56 0.30
CA GLY A 508 -20.63 11.79 1.08
C GLY A 508 -20.70 13.05 0.20
N ARG A 509 -20.25 14.20 0.70
CA ARG A 509 -20.31 15.50 0.02
C ARG A 509 -18.93 16.13 -0.09
N ILE A 510 -18.76 17.01 -1.09
CA ILE A 510 -17.58 17.88 -1.19
C ILE A 510 -17.58 18.86 -0.02
N VAL A 511 -16.47 18.95 0.70
CA VAL A 511 -16.32 19.77 1.92
C VAL A 511 -15.19 20.77 1.80
N SER A 512 -14.27 20.57 0.86
CA SER A 512 -13.24 21.55 0.53
C SER A 512 -12.91 21.50 -0.97
N ALA A 513 -12.46 22.64 -1.48
CA ALA A 513 -11.93 22.77 -2.82
C ALA A 513 -10.88 23.88 -2.84
N GLY A 514 -9.85 23.73 -3.67
CA GLY A 514 -8.80 24.72 -3.82
C GLY A 514 -8.20 24.72 -5.22
N TRP A 515 -7.80 25.91 -5.67
CA TRP A 515 -7.18 26.15 -6.97
C TRP A 515 -5.67 26.32 -6.84
N ASP A 516 -4.92 25.66 -7.71
CA ASP A 516 -3.52 25.95 -7.99
C ASP A 516 -3.43 26.44 -9.44
N VAL A 517 -3.52 27.76 -9.62
CA VAL A 517 -3.54 28.38 -10.96
C VAL A 517 -2.15 28.49 -11.60
N THR A 518 -1.08 28.25 -10.84
CA THR A 518 0.30 28.35 -11.34
C THR A 518 1.00 27.00 -11.49
N GLY A 519 0.41 25.92 -10.96
CA GLY A 519 1.02 24.58 -10.96
C GLY A 519 2.08 24.40 -9.88
N SER A 520 2.09 25.27 -8.86
CA SER A 520 3.08 25.31 -7.78
C SER A 520 2.90 24.21 -6.72
N GLY A 521 1.71 23.61 -6.66
CA GLY A 521 1.26 22.73 -5.59
C GLY A 521 0.68 23.46 -4.38
N THR A 522 0.60 24.79 -4.44
CA THR A 522 -0.08 25.60 -3.41
C THR A 522 -1.51 25.89 -3.84
N PHE A 523 -2.46 25.50 -2.99
CA PHE A 523 -3.88 25.63 -3.29
C PHE A 523 -4.54 26.77 -2.52
N THR A 524 -5.19 27.69 -3.21
CA THR A 524 -6.04 28.73 -2.62
C THR A 524 -7.48 28.25 -2.53
N PRO A 525 -8.18 28.44 -1.39
CA PRO A 525 -9.58 28.01 -1.24
C PRO A 525 -10.49 28.50 -2.37
N ALA A 526 -11.33 27.61 -2.89
CA ALA A 526 -12.26 27.90 -3.97
C ALA A 526 -13.62 28.41 -3.45
N THR A 527 -14.30 29.23 -4.26
CA THR A 527 -15.68 29.65 -4.02
C THR A 527 -16.69 28.58 -4.52
N PRO A 528 -17.94 28.62 -4.03
CA PRO A 528 -19.02 27.79 -4.56
C PRO A 528 -19.16 27.97 -6.09
N GLY A 529 -19.29 26.85 -6.82
CA GLY A 529 -19.48 26.86 -8.28
C GLY A 529 -18.27 26.37 -9.10
N PHE A 530 -17.12 26.14 -8.47
CA PHE A 530 -15.92 25.56 -9.10
C PHE A 530 -15.49 26.25 -10.41
N THR A 531 -15.51 27.58 -10.40
CA THR A 531 -14.98 28.43 -11.47
C THR A 531 -13.83 29.28 -10.97
N ALA A 532 -12.85 29.54 -11.83
CA ALA A 532 -11.77 30.50 -11.57
C ALA A 532 -11.42 31.26 -12.83
N SER A 533 -10.76 32.40 -12.66
CA SER A 533 -10.20 33.17 -13.76
C SER A 533 -8.78 33.60 -13.42
N HIS A 534 -7.88 33.61 -14.40
CA HIS A 534 -6.51 34.10 -14.21
C HIS A 534 -5.98 34.82 -15.46
N ARG A 535 -5.00 35.71 -15.28
CA ARG A 535 -4.23 36.34 -16.36
C ARG A 535 -2.76 36.00 -16.16
N PHE A 536 -2.23 35.19 -17.07
CA PHE A 536 -0.82 34.82 -17.05
C PHE A 536 0.00 35.90 -17.74
N THR A 537 0.95 36.54 -17.05
CA THR A 537 1.75 37.63 -17.61
C THR A 537 3.05 37.16 -18.24
N GLU A 538 3.57 36.02 -17.80
CA GLU A 538 4.81 35.45 -18.31
C GLU A 538 4.53 34.35 -19.34
N PRO A 539 5.25 34.32 -20.47
CA PRO A 539 5.20 33.20 -21.40
C PRO A 539 5.64 31.89 -20.75
N GLY A 540 5.01 30.77 -21.11
CA GLY A 540 5.33 29.47 -20.55
C GLY A 540 4.18 28.48 -20.62
N THR A 541 4.41 27.28 -20.08
CA THR A 541 3.37 26.25 -19.91
C THR A 541 3.01 26.12 -18.44
N TYR A 542 1.74 26.32 -18.14
CA TYR A 542 1.18 26.20 -16.80
C TYR A 542 0.22 25.01 -16.74
N TYR A 543 0.18 24.34 -15.61
CA TYR A 543 -0.82 23.32 -15.32
C TYR A 543 -1.70 23.80 -14.19
N VAL A 544 -2.91 24.23 -14.53
CA VAL A 544 -3.90 24.70 -13.58
C VAL A 544 -4.62 23.51 -12.99
N SER A 545 -4.66 23.41 -11.67
CA SER A 545 -5.28 22.30 -10.96
C SER A 545 -6.44 22.77 -10.07
N LEU A 546 -7.50 21.98 -10.02
CA LEU A 546 -8.52 22.05 -8.98
C LEU A 546 -8.43 20.79 -8.14
N LYS A 547 -8.14 20.93 -6.84
CA LYS A 547 -8.21 19.84 -5.86
C LYS A 547 -9.48 19.97 -5.05
N VAL A 548 -10.15 18.85 -4.78
CA VAL A 548 -11.33 18.77 -3.93
C VAL A 548 -11.17 17.68 -2.89
N ALA A 549 -11.87 17.81 -1.77
CA ALA A 549 -11.99 16.73 -0.80
C ALA A 549 -13.46 16.47 -0.44
N ALA A 550 -13.81 15.20 -0.29
CA ALA A 550 -15.14 14.74 0.11
C ALA A 550 -15.09 14.10 1.50
N SER A 551 -16.11 14.35 2.33
CA SER A 551 -16.28 13.66 3.61
C SER A 551 -17.62 12.92 3.65
N ARG A 552 -17.60 11.72 4.26
CA ARG A 552 -18.79 10.90 4.55
C ARG A 552 -19.80 11.66 5.43
N SER A 553 -19.35 12.49 6.37
CA SER A 553 -20.24 13.27 7.25
C SER A 553 -20.82 14.51 6.58
N GLY A 554 -20.28 14.89 5.42
CA GLY A 554 -20.68 16.08 4.68
C GLY A 554 -20.19 17.40 5.26
N HIS A 555 -19.27 17.36 6.23
CA HIS A 555 -18.62 18.54 6.83
C HIS A 555 -17.11 18.35 6.83
N ALA A 556 -16.36 19.46 6.89
CA ALA A 556 -14.90 19.40 6.95
C ALA A 556 -14.43 18.73 8.27
N GLU A 557 -13.43 17.86 8.16
CA GLU A 557 -12.90 17.06 9.26
C GLU A 557 -11.36 17.00 9.19
N SER A 558 -10.68 16.61 10.26
CA SER A 558 -9.21 16.50 10.26
C SER A 558 -8.68 15.26 9.51
N PHE A 559 -9.54 14.25 9.31
CA PHE A 559 -9.20 12.94 8.76
C PHE A 559 -10.29 12.47 7.79
N ALA A 560 -9.97 11.49 6.96
CA ALA A 560 -10.91 10.82 6.06
C ALA A 560 -11.63 11.77 5.06
N MET A 561 -11.03 12.92 4.77
CA MET A 561 -11.46 13.80 3.67
C MET A 561 -10.84 13.30 2.36
N VAL A 562 -11.52 12.37 1.68
CA VAL A 562 -11.02 11.71 0.48
C VAL A 562 -10.79 12.73 -0.63
N GLU A 563 -9.54 12.87 -1.06
CA GLU A 563 -9.11 13.88 -2.04
C GLU A 563 -9.13 13.34 -3.48
N ASN A 564 -9.31 14.25 -4.43
CA ASN A 564 -8.91 14.07 -5.82
C ASN A 564 -8.63 15.44 -6.47
N LEU A 565 -7.96 15.44 -7.61
CA LEU A 565 -7.72 16.64 -8.41
C LEU A 565 -7.89 16.37 -9.89
N ASP A 566 -8.04 17.43 -10.67
CA ASP A 566 -7.88 17.40 -12.12
C ASP A 566 -7.14 18.66 -12.61
N ARG A 567 -6.62 18.60 -13.84
CA ARG A 567 -5.63 19.55 -14.36
C ARG A 567 -5.89 19.91 -15.81
N VAL A 568 -5.60 21.16 -16.17
CA VAL A 568 -5.60 21.63 -17.57
C VAL A 568 -4.30 22.36 -17.90
N ARG A 569 -3.88 22.30 -19.17
CA ARG A 569 -2.68 22.95 -19.70
C ARG A 569 -3.01 24.32 -20.27
N VAL A 570 -2.28 25.35 -19.85
CA VAL A 570 -2.34 26.69 -20.43
C VAL A 570 -0.97 27.00 -21.03
N VAL A 571 -0.93 27.22 -22.34
CA VAL A 571 0.27 27.67 -23.05
C VAL A 571 0.16 29.16 -23.29
N VAL A 572 1.09 29.92 -22.76
CA VAL A 572 1.11 31.38 -22.81
C VAL A 572 2.19 31.83 -23.77
N HIS A 573 1.79 32.48 -24.85
CA HIS A 573 2.67 33.02 -25.88
C HIS A 573 3.06 34.47 -25.57
N PRO A 574 4.24 34.94 -26.02
CA PRO A 574 4.57 36.35 -26.02
C PRO A 574 3.51 37.18 -26.77
N ARG A 575 3.34 38.43 -26.37
CA ARG A 575 2.44 39.37 -27.06
C ARG A 575 3.00 39.84 -28.40
#